data_AF-A0AA86PLK9-F1
#
_entry.id   AF-A0AA86PLK9-F1
#
_cell.length_a   1.000
_cell.length_b   1.000
_cell.length_c   1.000
_cell.angle_alpha   90.00
_cell.angle_beta   90.00
_cell.angle_gamma   90.00
#
_symmetry.space_group_name_H-M   'P 1'
#
loop_
_entity.id
_entity.type
_entity.pdbx_description
1 polymer ?
#
loop_
_entity_poly.entity_id
_entity_poly.type
_entity_poly.pdbx_seq_one_letter_code
_entity_poly.pdbx_strand_id
1 'polypeptide(L)'
;MLPTYLNQSILALLLPKNIAPSNLYVLENVRKSYPTSELCSAYNPLADLHNIHSSIDLRELSLVTKSKSQGSCGSCYSFQTISLLENAMFLDRDHLTPFWSSKINNNNKDFKLSEQFLMSNSFYSSYYCHGGNFVISAYVMGVNGLQNVIQTVELEENIQYEPYKHQNMWEKQLYLKPIIKEEDYYIPFKRFNPAQNWINSPCYDTPVVKIFDDNTDKFDENTIYTIKSYLSRGIAVAFGMKIGGGFNQFIFQLYIGGGFIQKAKCTNFELEHAVTAVGYGKKHGKDVWVIKNSWGSSWGDDGFFFVEIGKDSYCTEHYAYAIIPKYYNISSTEAYSRTKMDRGKSHQLDCEHITGQYMQTIKCYALALSPGGIAGVAGACLVVVLIICLIIYKKRKQLLFKQRLQLKLNPRVKIVMLKSRVFANSKPTQSQQQETNIL
;
A
#
# COMPACT_ATOMS: atom_id res chain seq x y z
N MET A 1 -6.16 -42.23 -7.06
CA MET A 1 -4.81 -41.86 -6.60
C MET A 1 -4.01 -41.41 -7.81
N LEU A 2 -3.75 -40.11 -7.93
CA LEU A 2 -2.84 -39.52 -8.93
C LEU A 2 -2.06 -38.40 -8.21
N PRO A 3 -0.73 -38.32 -8.34
CA PRO A 3 0.06 -37.45 -7.47
C PRO A 3 -0.03 -35.99 -7.93
N THR A 4 -0.55 -35.17 -7.04
CA THR A 4 -0.21 -33.75 -6.87
C THR A 4 1.31 -33.60 -6.80
N TYR A 5 1.96 -32.97 -7.78
CA TYR A 5 3.23 -32.23 -7.64
C TYR A 5 3.61 -31.68 -9.02
N LEU A 6 2.82 -30.73 -9.53
CA LEU A 6 3.35 -29.82 -10.56
C LEU A 6 4.22 -28.80 -9.83
N ASN A 7 5.52 -29.04 -9.94
CA ASN A 7 6.63 -28.40 -9.25
C ASN A 7 6.53 -26.86 -9.33
N GLN A 8 6.35 -26.19 -8.19
CA GLN A 8 6.36 -24.71 -8.06
C GLN A 8 7.61 -24.07 -8.71
N SER A 9 8.69 -24.85 -8.84
CA SER A 9 9.97 -24.51 -9.46
C SER A 9 9.90 -24.16 -10.95
N ILE A 10 8.99 -24.76 -11.73
CA ILE A 10 8.91 -24.50 -13.19
C ILE A 10 8.11 -23.21 -13.47
N LEU A 11 7.13 -22.88 -12.63
CA LEU A 11 6.34 -21.66 -12.76
C LEU A 11 7.12 -20.41 -12.32
N ALA A 12 8.02 -20.55 -11.34
CA ALA A 12 8.95 -19.51 -10.90
C ALA A 12 9.98 -19.11 -11.97
N LEU A 13 10.26 -19.99 -12.95
CA LEU A 13 11.20 -19.73 -14.05
C LEU A 13 10.61 -18.90 -15.20
N LEU A 14 9.27 -18.79 -15.30
CA LEU A 14 8.58 -18.11 -16.39
C LEU A 14 8.16 -16.67 -16.07
N LEU A 15 8.23 -16.26 -14.81
CA LEU A 15 7.93 -14.89 -14.39
C LEU A 15 9.22 -14.09 -14.23
N PRO A 16 9.34 -12.87 -14.80
CA PRO A 16 10.42 -11.96 -14.45
C PRO A 16 10.45 -11.81 -12.92
N LYS A 17 11.63 -11.90 -12.30
CA LYS A 17 11.90 -11.79 -10.85
C LYS A 17 11.34 -10.52 -10.15
N ASN A 18 10.60 -9.66 -10.88
CA ASN A 18 10.06 -8.38 -10.44
C ASN A 18 8.51 -8.30 -10.47
N ILE A 19 7.76 -9.39 -10.72
CA ILE A 19 6.30 -9.29 -10.91
C ILE A 19 5.46 -9.54 -9.63
N ALA A 20 5.97 -10.25 -8.64
CA ALA A 20 5.44 -10.26 -7.28
C ALA A 20 6.48 -10.91 -6.39
N PRO A 21 6.67 -10.49 -5.13
CA PRO A 21 7.47 -11.26 -4.21
C PRO A 21 6.81 -12.64 -4.07
N SER A 22 7.48 -13.68 -4.57
CA SER A 22 7.07 -15.09 -4.48
C SER A 22 7.02 -15.61 -3.04
N ASN A 23 7.34 -14.76 -2.07
CA ASN A 23 7.32 -15.03 -0.64
C ASN A 23 6.55 -13.91 0.08
N LEU A 24 5.33 -13.59 -0.35
CA LEU A 24 4.39 -12.89 0.52
C LEU A 24 3.99 -13.91 1.59
N TYR A 25 4.73 -13.92 2.71
CA TYR A 25 4.39 -14.74 3.86
C TYR A 25 2.91 -14.55 4.14
N VAL A 26 2.15 -15.63 3.99
CA VAL A 26 0.90 -15.78 4.73
C VAL A 26 1.26 -15.39 6.16
N LEU A 27 0.56 -14.40 6.71
CA LEU A 27 0.64 -14.13 8.14
C LEU A 27 0.13 -15.40 8.83
N GLU A 28 1.05 -16.35 9.09
CA GLU A 28 0.75 -17.53 9.90
C GLU A 28 0.37 -17.02 11.27
N ASN A 29 -0.93 -16.96 11.51
CA ASN A 29 -1.52 -16.56 12.77
C ASN A 29 -1.03 -15.19 13.24
N VAL A 30 -1.81 -14.14 12.97
CA VAL A 30 -2.01 -13.12 14.01
C VAL A 30 -2.45 -13.91 15.24
N ARG A 31 -1.50 -14.30 16.10
CA ARG A 31 -1.74 -15.25 17.19
C ARG A 31 -2.93 -14.72 17.97
N LYS A 32 -3.97 -15.55 18.10
CA LYS A 32 -5.06 -15.40 19.06
C LYS A 32 -4.45 -15.41 20.48
N SER A 33 -3.92 -14.28 20.91
CA SER A 33 -3.48 -14.04 22.29
C SER A 33 -3.38 -12.55 22.57
N TYR A 34 -4.47 -11.81 22.35
CA TYR A 34 -4.77 -10.71 23.26
C TYR A 34 -6.25 -10.83 23.65
N PRO A 35 -6.55 -11.29 24.88
CA PRO A 35 -7.89 -11.13 25.40
C PRO A 35 -8.18 -9.63 25.45
N THR A 36 -9.39 -9.32 25.05
CA THR A 36 -10.08 -8.06 25.19
C THR A 36 -9.78 -7.39 26.54
N SER A 37 -9.57 -6.08 26.60
CA SER A 37 -10.73 -5.18 26.53
C SER A 37 -10.77 -4.37 25.23
N GLU A 38 -10.56 -5.11 24.14
CA GLU A 38 -10.78 -4.86 22.70
C GLU A 38 -10.02 -3.67 22.12
N LEU A 39 -8.84 -4.00 21.53
CA LEU A 39 -8.02 -3.14 20.66
C LEU A 39 -8.21 -1.65 20.96
N CYS A 40 -7.55 -1.13 22.01
CA CYS A 40 -7.71 0.21 22.57
C CYS A 40 -8.09 1.28 21.53
N SER A 41 -9.38 1.39 21.27
CA SER A 41 -9.99 2.23 20.25
C SER A 41 -11.21 2.90 20.87
N ALA A 42 -11.43 4.14 20.49
CA ALA A 42 -12.58 4.89 20.96
C ALA A 42 -13.79 4.64 20.08
N TYR A 43 -14.97 4.82 20.65
CA TYR A 43 -16.20 4.94 19.89
C TYR A 43 -16.11 6.08 18.87
N ASN A 44 -16.82 5.92 17.75
CA ASN A 44 -16.95 6.94 16.72
C ASN A 44 -17.44 8.28 17.33
N PRO A 45 -16.60 9.34 17.39
CA PRO A 45 -17.00 10.63 17.93
C PRO A 45 -17.61 11.55 16.86
N LEU A 46 -17.63 11.13 15.59
CA LEU A 46 -18.14 11.92 14.48
C LEU A 46 -19.56 11.46 14.14
N ALA A 47 -20.50 12.39 14.27
CA ALA A 47 -21.83 12.21 13.72
C ALA A 47 -21.76 12.11 12.18
N ASP A 48 -22.65 11.28 11.64
CA ASP A 48 -22.78 11.11 10.20
C ASP A 48 -23.19 12.42 9.52
N LEU A 49 -22.56 12.71 8.39
CA LEU A 49 -22.89 13.85 7.56
C LEU A 49 -24.31 13.72 7.02
N HIS A 50 -25.09 14.81 7.03
CA HIS A 50 -26.39 14.83 6.36
C HIS A 50 -26.25 14.83 4.83
N ASN A 51 -25.20 15.47 4.31
CA ASN A 51 -24.90 15.56 2.89
C ASN A 51 -23.48 15.05 2.65
N ILE A 52 -23.36 13.86 2.06
CA ILE A 52 -22.09 13.29 1.60
C ILE A 52 -21.94 13.48 0.09
N HIS A 53 -20.70 13.43 -0.41
CA HIS A 53 -20.44 13.48 -1.85
C HIS A 53 -21.01 12.23 -2.54
N SER A 54 -21.44 12.34 -3.80
CA SER A 54 -21.85 11.17 -4.59
C SER A 54 -20.66 10.24 -4.92
N SER A 55 -19.47 10.83 -5.02
CA SER A 55 -18.18 10.14 -5.13
C SER A 55 -17.09 11.05 -4.58
N ILE A 56 -16.02 10.46 -4.06
CA ILE A 56 -14.84 11.19 -3.60
C ILE A 56 -13.59 10.35 -3.81
N ASP A 57 -12.51 11.01 -4.21
CA ASP A 57 -11.18 10.41 -4.34
C ASP A 57 -10.15 11.32 -3.67
N LEU A 58 -9.57 10.84 -2.57
CA LEU A 58 -8.61 11.62 -1.79
C LEU A 58 -7.31 11.90 -2.57
N ARG A 59 -7.02 11.15 -3.64
CA ARG A 59 -5.87 11.38 -4.54
C ARG A 59 -6.03 12.70 -5.29
N GLU A 60 -7.22 12.95 -5.83
CA GLU A 60 -7.55 14.17 -6.58
C GLU A 60 -7.55 15.42 -5.68
N LEU A 61 -7.83 15.20 -4.40
CA LEU A 61 -7.79 16.23 -3.35
C LEU A 61 -6.38 16.46 -2.77
N SER A 62 -5.38 15.68 -3.20
CA SER A 62 -4.02 15.71 -2.66
C SER A 62 -3.98 15.49 -1.14
N LEU A 63 -4.81 14.56 -0.65
CA LEU A 63 -4.92 14.19 0.76
C LEU A 63 -4.30 12.81 1.05
N VAL A 64 -3.66 12.19 0.05
CA VAL A 64 -2.96 10.90 0.19
C VAL A 64 -1.70 10.89 -0.67
N THR A 65 -0.65 10.26 -0.15
CA THR A 65 0.61 10.05 -0.87
C THR A 65 0.50 8.92 -1.89
N LYS A 66 1.46 8.84 -2.81
CA LYS A 66 1.61 7.68 -3.72
C LYS A 66 1.78 6.36 -2.96
N SER A 67 1.48 5.25 -3.62
CA SER A 67 1.73 3.91 -3.04
C SER A 67 3.24 3.67 -2.91
N LYS A 68 3.67 3.39 -1.68
CA LYS A 68 5.02 2.90 -1.34
C LYS A 68 5.04 1.36 -1.38
N SER A 69 6.22 0.75 -1.32
CA SER A 69 6.39 -0.70 -1.45
C SER A 69 6.97 -1.33 -0.19
N GLN A 70 6.23 -2.27 0.41
CA GLN A 70 6.66 -3.08 1.56
C GLN A 70 7.63 -4.22 1.19
N GLY A 71 7.92 -4.42 -0.11
CA GLY A 71 8.71 -5.55 -0.58
C GLY A 71 8.09 -6.91 -0.19
N SER A 72 8.93 -7.86 0.21
CA SER A 72 8.50 -9.19 0.71
C SER A 72 8.36 -9.26 2.24
N CYS A 73 8.26 -8.12 2.92
CA CYS A 73 8.07 -8.03 4.36
C CYS A 73 6.58 -7.89 4.70
N GLY A 74 6.07 -8.68 5.65
CA GLY A 74 4.68 -8.60 6.15
C GLY A 74 4.42 -7.38 7.03
N SER A 75 4.71 -6.19 6.50
CA SER A 75 4.66 -4.90 7.22
C SER A 75 3.52 -3.98 6.75
N CYS A 76 2.53 -4.52 6.05
CA CYS A 76 1.38 -3.77 5.53
C CYS A 76 0.66 -2.94 6.61
N TYR A 77 0.61 -3.42 7.86
CA TYR A 77 0.07 -2.66 8.99
C TYR A 77 0.82 -1.34 9.24
N SER A 78 2.16 -1.32 9.09
CA SER A 78 2.97 -0.11 9.25
C SER A 78 2.71 0.86 8.10
N PHE A 79 2.67 0.36 6.87
CA PHE A 79 2.35 1.17 5.68
C PHE A 79 0.93 1.76 5.73
N GLN A 80 -0.06 0.99 6.18
CA GLN A 80 -1.43 1.48 6.39
C GLN A 80 -1.44 2.57 7.48
N THR A 81 -0.80 2.32 8.62
CA THR A 81 -0.73 3.29 9.72
C THR A 81 -0.10 4.59 9.24
N ILE A 82 1.06 4.53 8.58
CA ILE A 82 1.72 5.70 8.00
C ILE A 82 0.83 6.41 6.97
N SER A 83 0.11 5.68 6.11
CA SER A 83 -0.80 6.30 5.15
C SER A 83 -1.93 7.10 5.81
N LEU A 84 -2.41 6.67 6.99
CA LEU A 84 -3.43 7.38 7.76
C LEU A 84 -2.84 8.61 8.48
N LEU A 85 -1.62 8.49 9.00
CA LEU A 85 -0.91 9.60 9.62
C LEU A 85 -0.56 10.69 8.60
N GLU A 86 -0.10 10.32 7.41
CA GLU A 86 0.15 11.24 6.29
C GLU A 86 -1.15 11.93 5.85
N ASN A 87 -2.27 11.21 5.74
CA ASN A 87 -3.58 11.79 5.45
C ASN A 87 -3.98 12.83 6.51
N ALA A 88 -3.78 12.53 7.79
CA ALA A 88 -4.08 13.46 8.87
C ALA A 88 -3.20 14.72 8.81
N MET A 89 -1.91 14.57 8.49
CA MET A 89 -1.02 15.72 8.29
C MET A 89 -1.44 16.61 7.12
N PHE A 90 -1.97 16.04 6.02
CA PHE A 90 -2.49 16.84 4.91
C PHE A 90 -3.72 17.65 5.29
N LEU A 91 -4.60 17.10 6.13
CA LEU A 91 -5.77 17.81 6.66
C LEU A 91 -5.36 18.91 7.67
N ASP A 92 -4.27 18.70 8.40
CA ASP A 92 -3.73 19.66 9.36
C ASP A 92 -2.77 20.70 8.72
N ARG A 93 -2.59 20.71 7.38
CA ARG A 93 -1.52 21.47 6.69
C ARG A 93 -1.40 22.95 7.08
N ASP A 94 -2.52 23.62 7.35
CA ASP A 94 -2.56 25.05 7.69
C ASP A 94 -2.13 25.33 9.15
N HIS A 95 -1.94 24.27 9.94
CA HIS A 95 -1.52 24.31 11.35
C HIS A 95 -0.12 23.73 11.57
N LEU A 96 0.57 23.31 10.51
CA LEU A 96 1.90 22.72 10.61
C LEU A 96 2.96 23.78 10.90
N THR A 97 3.98 23.41 11.68
CA THR A 97 5.15 24.28 11.92
C THR A 97 5.89 24.55 10.60
N PRO A 98 6.76 25.59 10.54
CA PRO A 98 7.59 25.84 9.37
C PRO A 98 8.43 24.62 8.94
N PHE A 99 8.93 23.85 9.91
CA PHE A 99 9.64 22.59 9.66
C PHE A 99 8.78 21.62 8.85
N TRP A 100 7.59 21.24 9.35
CA TRP A 100 6.70 20.28 8.68
C TRP A 100 6.11 20.82 7.37
N SER A 101 5.78 22.11 7.32
CA SER A 101 5.31 22.78 6.10
C SER A 101 6.36 22.73 4.98
N SER A 102 7.65 22.85 5.33
CA SER A 102 8.74 22.75 4.35
C SER A 102 8.85 21.37 3.71
N LYS A 103 8.41 20.31 4.41
CA LYS A 103 8.47 18.92 3.91
C LYS A 103 7.41 18.63 2.84
N ILE A 104 6.30 19.36 2.82
CA ILE A 104 5.31 19.29 1.73
C ILE A 104 5.79 20.08 0.51
N ASN A 105 6.36 21.27 0.75
CA ASN A 105 6.68 22.23 -0.31
C ASN A 105 7.94 21.88 -1.12
N ASN A 106 8.83 21.04 -0.58
CA ASN A 106 10.03 20.63 -1.29
C ASN A 106 9.75 19.43 -2.24
N ASN A 107 9.66 19.75 -3.53
CA ASN A 107 9.89 18.88 -4.69
C ASN A 107 8.98 17.67 -4.97
N ASN A 108 7.97 17.33 -4.17
CA ASN A 108 6.99 16.29 -4.58
C ASN A 108 5.57 16.38 -3.99
N LYS A 109 5.24 17.38 -3.15
CA LYS A 109 3.92 17.52 -2.50
C LYS A 109 3.47 16.33 -1.63
N ASP A 110 4.34 15.35 -1.40
CA ASP A 110 4.03 14.14 -0.64
C ASP A 110 4.80 14.17 0.69
N PHE A 111 4.10 13.92 1.80
CA PHE A 111 4.78 13.49 3.02
C PHE A 111 5.50 12.16 2.75
N LYS A 112 6.66 11.99 3.37
CA LYS A 112 7.40 10.73 3.36
C LYS A 112 7.75 10.36 4.77
N LEU A 113 6.77 9.91 5.52
CA LEU A 113 7.02 9.39 6.87
C LEU A 113 7.66 7.99 6.78
N SER A 114 8.41 7.61 7.80
CA SER A 114 9.15 6.36 7.87
C SER A 114 8.30 5.21 8.44
N GLU A 115 8.00 4.23 7.59
CA GLU A 115 7.40 2.96 8.00
C GLU A 115 8.34 2.14 8.88
N GLN A 116 9.66 2.27 8.66
CA GLN A 116 10.67 1.58 9.45
C GLN A 116 10.68 2.08 10.89
N PHE A 117 10.60 3.39 11.10
CA PHE A 117 10.55 3.97 12.43
C PHE A 117 9.33 3.47 13.22
N LEU A 118 8.15 3.43 12.59
CA LEU A 118 6.96 2.89 13.25
C LEU A 118 7.11 1.39 13.53
N MET A 119 7.55 0.61 12.53
CA MET A 119 7.72 -0.83 12.64
C MET A 119 8.73 -1.22 13.74
N SER A 120 9.82 -0.46 13.86
CA SER A 120 10.85 -0.63 14.88
C SER A 120 10.38 -0.23 16.27
N ASN A 121 9.53 0.79 16.42
CA ASN A 121 9.14 1.31 17.73
C ASN A 121 7.78 0.77 18.24
N SER A 122 7.10 -0.10 17.49
CA SER A 122 5.79 -0.68 17.84
C SER A 122 5.88 -2.08 18.49
N PHE A 123 6.85 -2.27 19.39
CA PHE A 123 7.28 -3.56 19.95
C PHE A 123 6.21 -4.51 20.49
N TYR A 124 5.16 -3.99 21.12
CA TYR A 124 4.11 -4.81 21.71
C TYR A 124 3.12 -5.38 20.67
N SER A 125 3.27 -5.00 19.40
CA SER A 125 2.24 -5.19 18.37
C SER A 125 2.73 -5.44 16.95
N SER A 126 4.04 -5.39 16.77
CA SER A 126 4.73 -5.59 15.53
C SER A 126 5.65 -6.79 15.72
N TYR A 127 5.39 -7.85 14.95
CA TYR A 127 6.37 -8.90 14.72
C TYR A 127 7.23 -8.56 13.50
N TYR A 128 7.46 -7.26 13.28
CA TYR A 128 8.27 -6.73 12.18
C TYR A 128 7.71 -7.17 10.82
N CYS A 129 8.39 -8.09 10.13
CA CYS A 129 7.95 -8.68 8.86
C CYS A 129 7.01 -9.88 9.00
N HIS A 130 6.73 -10.36 10.21
CA HIS A 130 5.82 -11.46 10.48
C HIS A 130 4.38 -11.00 10.79
N GLY A 131 4.09 -9.71 10.58
CA GLY A 131 2.77 -9.14 10.78
C GLY A 131 2.66 -8.22 11.98
N GLY A 132 1.51 -7.57 12.05
CA GLY A 132 1.16 -6.60 13.08
C GLY A 132 -0.26 -6.12 12.87
N ASN A 133 -0.72 -5.22 13.74
CA ASN A 133 -2.09 -4.70 13.71
C ASN A 133 -2.07 -3.16 13.77
N PHE A 134 -2.82 -2.52 12.88
CA PHE A 134 -2.92 -1.06 12.82
C PHE A 134 -3.41 -0.45 14.15
N VAL A 135 -4.46 -1.02 14.76
CA VAL A 135 -5.04 -0.42 15.97
C VAL A 135 -4.00 -0.34 17.08
N ILE A 136 -3.22 -1.42 17.28
CA ILE A 136 -2.18 -1.37 18.31
C ILE A 136 -0.98 -0.51 17.85
N SER A 137 -0.60 -0.57 16.57
CA SER A 137 0.52 0.25 16.04
C SER A 137 0.25 1.76 16.17
N ALA A 138 -0.99 2.19 15.97
CA ALA A 138 -1.41 3.57 16.20
C ALA A 138 -1.57 3.85 17.70
N TYR A 139 -2.12 2.92 18.48
CA TYR A 139 -2.27 3.07 19.94
C TYR A 139 -0.93 3.30 20.64
N VAL A 140 0.13 2.57 20.30
CA VAL A 140 1.45 2.74 20.94
C VAL A 140 2.09 4.11 20.66
N MET A 141 1.67 4.83 19.61
CA MET A 141 2.03 6.23 19.39
C MET A 141 1.21 7.21 20.26
N GLY A 142 0.06 6.76 20.76
CA GLY A 142 -0.90 7.58 21.49
C GLY A 142 -0.75 7.53 23.01
N VAL A 143 -0.23 6.46 23.59
CA VAL A 143 -0.18 6.29 25.06
C VAL A 143 0.84 7.23 25.69
N ASN A 144 0.40 8.19 26.49
CA ASN A 144 1.28 8.94 27.38
C ASN A 144 1.55 8.10 28.65
N GLY A 145 2.81 7.75 28.94
CA GLY A 145 3.19 7.12 30.21
C GLY A 145 3.86 5.74 30.13
N LEU A 146 3.99 5.14 28.94
CA LEU A 146 4.91 4.02 28.75
C LEU A 146 6.34 4.57 28.58
N GLN A 147 7.33 3.96 29.22
CA GLN A 147 8.73 4.24 28.87
C GLN A 147 8.95 3.80 27.41
N ASN A 148 9.62 4.62 26.58
CA ASN A 148 9.84 4.42 25.13
C ASN A 148 8.67 4.76 24.18
N VAL A 149 7.75 5.65 24.57
CA VAL A 149 6.64 6.11 23.69
C VAL A 149 7.17 6.86 22.47
N ILE A 150 6.59 6.58 21.30
CA ILE A 150 6.82 7.34 20.07
C ILE A 150 6.20 8.73 20.24
N GLN A 151 7.05 9.74 20.44
CA GLN A 151 6.61 11.13 20.69
C GLN A 151 6.48 11.97 19.41
N THR A 152 6.88 11.42 18.27
CA THR A 152 6.78 12.08 16.97
C THR A 152 6.68 11.03 15.86
N VAL A 153 6.13 11.41 14.70
CA VAL A 153 6.44 10.72 13.45
C VAL A 153 7.87 11.05 13.01
N GLU A 154 8.44 10.22 12.15
CA GLU A 154 9.80 10.40 11.59
C GLU A 154 9.75 10.35 10.06
N LEU A 155 10.74 10.97 9.40
CA LEU A 155 10.84 11.04 7.95
C LEU A 155 11.65 9.86 7.38
N GLU A 156 11.25 9.39 6.20
CA GLU A 156 11.94 8.34 5.45
C GLU A 156 13.39 8.72 5.10
N GLU A 157 13.68 10.02 4.92
CA GLU A 157 15.04 10.50 4.66
C GLU A 157 15.98 10.33 5.86
N ASN A 158 15.42 10.35 7.07
CA ASN A 158 16.17 10.15 8.31
C ASN A 158 16.31 8.65 8.61
N ILE A 159 15.21 7.90 8.43
CA ILE A 159 15.17 6.46 8.70
C ILE A 159 14.53 5.76 7.50
N GLN A 160 15.39 5.22 6.64
CA GLN A 160 14.99 4.52 5.43
C GLN A 160 14.33 3.17 5.73
N TYR A 161 13.48 2.71 4.81
CA TYR A 161 12.83 1.41 4.92
C TYR A 161 13.80 0.26 4.61
N GLU A 162 14.20 -0.48 5.64
CA GLU A 162 15.24 -1.54 5.55
C GLU A 162 14.78 -2.85 6.22
N PRO A 163 13.72 -3.50 5.70
CA PRO A 163 13.06 -4.63 6.36
C PRO A 163 13.92 -5.91 6.47
N TYR A 164 15.08 -5.98 5.81
CA TYR A 164 15.92 -7.19 5.80
C TYR A 164 17.24 -7.04 6.55
N LYS A 165 17.60 -5.84 7.02
CA LYS A 165 18.85 -5.66 7.77
C LYS A 165 18.77 -6.14 9.23
N HIS A 166 17.56 -6.43 9.73
CA HIS A 166 17.30 -6.72 11.14
C HIS A 166 16.34 -7.91 11.32
N GLN A 167 16.54 -9.01 10.56
CA GLN A 167 15.61 -10.15 10.53
C GLN A 167 15.64 -11.05 11.78
N ASN A 168 16.64 -10.93 12.65
CA ASN A 168 16.74 -11.78 13.82
C ASN A 168 15.85 -11.20 14.93
N MET A 169 14.71 -11.85 15.22
CA MET A 169 13.82 -11.53 16.36
C MET A 169 14.57 -11.39 17.70
N TRP A 170 15.77 -11.97 17.81
CA TRP A 170 16.62 -12.00 19.00
C TRP A 170 17.78 -11.00 18.98
N GLU A 171 18.12 -10.40 17.83
CA GLU A 171 19.06 -9.28 17.77
C GLU A 171 18.31 -7.99 18.11
N LYS A 172 18.05 -7.81 19.42
CA LYS A 172 17.68 -6.56 20.09
C LYS A 172 16.77 -5.63 19.28
N GLN A 173 15.48 -5.71 19.57
CA GLN A 173 14.51 -4.62 19.51
C GLN A 173 15.17 -3.24 19.40
N LEU A 174 15.33 -2.76 18.16
CA LEU A 174 15.96 -1.48 17.85
C LEU A 174 14.94 -0.39 18.13
N TYR A 175 14.88 0.08 19.39
CA TYR A 175 14.20 1.33 19.66
C TYR A 175 14.98 2.39 18.88
N LEU A 176 14.36 2.91 17.81
CA LEU A 176 14.99 3.93 17.00
C LEU A 176 14.64 5.27 17.66
N LYS A 177 15.67 5.94 18.19
CA LYS A 177 15.51 7.31 18.69
C LYS A 177 15.12 8.23 17.52
N PRO A 178 14.18 9.17 17.71
CA PRO A 178 13.90 10.19 16.71
C PRO A 178 15.18 10.96 16.34
N ILE A 179 15.34 11.25 15.06
CA ILE A 179 16.39 12.12 14.51
C ILE A 179 15.87 13.55 14.38
N ILE A 180 14.56 13.71 14.13
CA ILE A 180 13.88 15.01 14.28
C ILE A 180 14.14 15.55 15.68
N LYS A 181 14.34 16.86 15.77
CA LYS A 181 14.59 17.51 17.06
C LYS A 181 13.29 17.63 17.86
N GLU A 182 13.42 17.66 19.18
CA GLU A 182 12.28 17.68 20.09
C GLU A 182 11.36 18.90 19.87
N GLU A 183 11.93 20.07 19.53
CA GLU A 183 11.15 21.26 19.18
C GLU A 183 10.24 21.09 17.94
N ASP A 184 10.54 20.12 17.09
CA ASP A 184 9.82 19.81 15.86
C ASP A 184 8.94 18.54 15.99
N TYR A 185 8.84 17.94 17.18
CA TYR A 185 8.02 16.75 17.38
C TYR A 185 6.54 16.99 17.02
N TYR A 186 5.99 16.06 16.24
CA TYR A 186 4.60 16.14 15.79
C TYR A 186 3.90 14.79 15.84
N ILE A 187 2.71 14.81 16.43
CA ILE A 187 1.78 13.70 16.49
C ILE A 187 0.50 14.13 15.74
N PRO A 188 0.20 13.53 14.57
CA PRO A 188 -0.79 14.06 13.63
C PRO A 188 -2.22 13.62 13.96
N PHE A 189 -2.59 13.55 15.24
CA PHE A 189 -3.90 13.04 15.62
C PHE A 189 -4.43 13.59 16.94
N LYS A 190 -5.77 13.54 17.08
CA LYS A 190 -6.44 13.65 18.38
C LYS A 190 -6.37 12.33 19.12
N ARG A 191 -6.52 12.40 20.44
CA ARG A 191 -6.71 11.24 21.30
C ARG A 191 -8.11 11.27 21.90
N PHE A 192 -8.67 10.10 22.12
CA PHE A 192 -10.01 9.92 22.66
C PHE A 192 -9.96 8.90 23.78
N ASN A 193 -10.76 9.14 24.82
CA ASN A 193 -10.87 8.21 25.93
C ASN A 193 -11.69 6.97 25.47
N PRO A 194 -11.12 5.76 25.52
CA PRO A 194 -11.81 4.54 25.09
C PRO A 194 -12.92 4.08 26.07
N ALA A 195 -12.95 4.60 27.30
CA ALA A 195 -13.70 4.05 28.43
C ALA A 195 -14.97 4.82 28.80
N GLN A 196 -15.75 5.35 27.85
CA GLN A 196 -16.96 6.10 28.20
C GLN A 196 -17.99 5.32 29.04
N ASN A 197 -17.95 3.98 29.09
CA ASN A 197 -18.86 3.15 29.90
C ASN A 197 -18.19 2.04 30.74
N TRP A 198 -16.85 1.93 30.77
CA TRP A 198 -16.15 0.83 31.45
C TRP A 198 -15.40 1.34 32.67
N ILE A 199 -15.98 1.15 33.86
CA ILE A 199 -15.26 1.29 35.13
C ILE A 199 -14.13 0.23 35.11
N ASN A 200 -12.87 0.69 35.06
CA ASN A 200 -11.62 -0.11 34.98
C ASN A 200 -11.16 -0.59 33.58
N SER A 201 -11.33 0.21 32.51
CA SER A 201 -10.63 -0.08 31.24
C SER A 201 -9.09 0.04 31.40
N PRO A 202 -8.30 -0.96 30.98
CA PRO A 202 -6.83 -0.89 30.98
C PRO A 202 -6.25 0.00 29.86
N CYS A 203 -7.08 0.56 28.98
CA CYS A 203 -6.64 1.37 27.84
C CYS A 203 -6.54 2.85 28.22
N TYR A 204 -5.41 3.48 27.85
CA TYR A 204 -5.25 4.93 27.88
C TYR A 204 -5.96 5.59 26.68
N ASP A 205 -5.99 6.93 26.68
CA ASP A 205 -6.41 7.72 25.53
C ASP A 205 -5.73 7.24 24.23
N THR A 206 -6.56 7.01 23.21
CA THR A 206 -6.16 6.35 21.96
C THR A 206 -6.43 7.25 20.75
N PRO A 207 -5.59 7.22 19.71
CA PRO A 207 -5.84 7.93 18.46
C PRO A 207 -6.77 7.17 17.51
N VAL A 208 -7.07 5.92 17.84
CA VAL A 208 -7.82 5.03 16.98
C VAL A 208 -9.29 5.15 17.27
N VAL A 209 -10.06 5.38 16.22
CA VAL A 209 -11.52 5.42 16.27
C VAL A 209 -12.05 4.18 15.56
N LYS A 210 -12.89 3.41 16.24
CA LYS A 210 -13.64 2.32 15.63
C LYS A 210 -14.82 2.88 14.85
N ILE A 211 -14.89 2.57 13.56
CA ILE A 211 -16.06 2.83 12.72
C ILE A 211 -16.93 1.56 12.68
N PHE A 212 -16.30 0.42 12.43
CA PHE A 212 -16.96 -0.87 12.34
C PHE A 212 -15.98 -2.02 12.57
N ASP A 213 -16.43 -3.04 13.30
CA ASP A 213 -15.83 -4.38 13.31
C ASP A 213 -16.93 -5.45 13.30
N ASP A 214 -16.62 -6.60 12.70
CA ASP A 214 -17.56 -7.71 12.53
C ASP A 214 -17.79 -8.54 13.80
N ASN A 215 -17.04 -8.28 14.88
CA ASN A 215 -17.22 -8.94 16.16
C ASN A 215 -18.40 -8.32 16.92
N THR A 216 -18.60 -7.00 16.78
CA THR A 216 -19.65 -6.27 17.49
C THR A 216 -20.85 -5.92 16.61
N ASP A 217 -20.64 -5.72 15.31
CA ASP A 217 -21.64 -5.09 14.45
C ASP A 217 -21.91 -5.88 13.16
N LYS A 218 -23.09 -5.67 12.57
CA LYS A 218 -23.44 -6.22 11.24
C LYS A 218 -23.09 -5.20 10.16
N PHE A 219 -22.32 -5.60 9.15
CA PHE A 219 -22.05 -4.74 8.01
C PHE A 219 -23.34 -4.49 7.21
N ASP A 220 -23.80 -3.24 7.18
CA ASP A 220 -25.06 -2.82 6.58
C ASP A 220 -24.94 -1.47 5.85
N GLU A 221 -26.07 -0.98 5.33
CA GLU A 221 -26.12 0.31 4.62
C GLU A 221 -25.72 1.50 5.51
N ASN A 222 -26.03 1.44 6.81
CA ASN A 222 -25.62 2.48 7.76
C ASN A 222 -24.10 2.50 7.92
N THR A 223 -23.48 1.33 8.03
CA THR A 223 -22.02 1.17 8.11
C THR A 223 -21.34 1.73 6.86
N ILE A 224 -21.86 1.38 5.68
CA ILE A 224 -21.39 1.95 4.40
C ILE A 224 -21.52 3.47 4.43
N TYR A 225 -22.64 4.00 4.91
CA TYR A 225 -22.89 5.43 4.99
C TYR A 225 -21.89 6.13 5.94
N THR A 226 -21.64 5.57 7.12
CA THR A 226 -20.66 6.10 8.08
C THR A 226 -19.25 6.12 7.50
N ILE A 227 -18.82 5.04 6.82
CA ILE A 227 -17.51 5.02 6.13
C ILE A 227 -17.45 6.10 5.04
N LYS A 228 -18.51 6.24 4.23
CA LYS A 228 -18.60 7.30 3.21
C LYS A 228 -18.59 8.71 3.83
N SER A 229 -19.19 8.89 5.01
CA SER A 229 -19.15 10.14 5.77
C SER A 229 -17.72 10.51 6.16
N TYR A 230 -16.93 9.56 6.68
CA TYR A 230 -15.49 9.76 6.94
C TYR A 230 -14.71 10.16 5.68
N LEU A 231 -14.87 9.39 4.61
CA LEU A 231 -14.18 9.66 3.34
C LEU A 231 -14.59 11.01 2.76
N SER A 232 -15.87 11.38 2.86
CA SER A 232 -16.41 12.69 2.46
C SER A 232 -15.80 13.85 3.25
N ARG A 233 -15.27 13.61 4.45
CA ARG A 233 -14.54 14.60 5.27
C ARG A 233 -13.07 14.72 4.90
N GLY A 234 -12.59 13.93 3.94
CA GLY A 234 -11.19 13.84 3.60
C GLY A 234 -10.40 12.83 4.46
N ILE A 235 -11.05 12.20 5.44
CA ILE A 235 -10.42 11.30 6.42
C ILE A 235 -10.37 9.89 5.82
N ALA A 236 -9.16 9.38 5.62
CA ALA A 236 -8.93 8.03 5.12
C ALA A 236 -9.28 6.97 6.19
N VAL A 237 -9.64 5.77 5.73
CA VAL A 237 -10.14 4.69 6.60
C VAL A 237 -9.26 3.45 6.46
N ALA A 238 -8.85 2.87 7.58
CA ALA A 238 -8.12 1.61 7.67
C ALA A 238 -9.04 0.44 7.35
N PHE A 239 -8.78 -0.30 6.28
CA PHE A 239 -9.47 -1.53 5.92
C PHE A 239 -8.60 -2.77 6.16
N GLY A 240 -9.24 -3.85 6.60
CA GLY A 240 -8.64 -5.17 6.70
C GLY A 240 -9.09 -6.06 5.55
N MET A 241 -8.24 -7.00 5.15
CA MET A 241 -8.56 -7.98 4.10
C MET A 241 -8.06 -9.36 4.50
N LYS A 242 -8.77 -10.38 3.98
CA LYS A 242 -8.28 -11.74 3.90
C LYS A 242 -8.00 -12.08 2.45
N ILE A 243 -6.72 -12.26 2.11
CA ILE A 243 -6.31 -12.59 0.74
C ILE A 243 -6.50 -14.09 0.49
N GLY A 244 -6.31 -14.90 1.52
CA GLY A 244 -6.25 -16.35 1.47
C GLY A 244 -4.98 -16.85 0.79
N GLY A 245 -4.84 -18.18 0.73
CA GLY A 245 -3.76 -18.85 0.00
C GLY A 245 -4.15 -19.25 -1.42
N GLY A 246 -3.14 -19.67 -2.19
CA GLY A 246 -3.34 -20.36 -3.47
C GLY A 246 -3.96 -19.46 -4.56
N PHE A 247 -5.07 -19.89 -5.13
CA PHE A 247 -5.67 -19.24 -6.30
C PHE A 247 -6.16 -17.81 -6.00
N ASN A 248 -6.76 -17.57 -4.82
CA ASN A 248 -7.24 -16.25 -4.43
C ASN A 248 -6.09 -15.23 -4.34
N GLN A 249 -4.97 -15.64 -3.73
CA GLN A 249 -3.75 -14.84 -3.66
C GLN A 249 -3.19 -14.53 -5.06
N PHE A 250 -3.10 -15.54 -5.90
CA PHE A 250 -2.58 -15.40 -7.26
C PHE A 250 -3.41 -14.43 -8.09
N ILE A 251 -4.74 -14.52 -8.04
CA ILE A 251 -5.64 -13.60 -8.75
C ILE A 251 -5.50 -12.17 -8.24
N PHE A 252 -5.39 -11.97 -6.92
CA PHE A 252 -5.18 -10.64 -6.35
C PHE A 252 -3.84 -10.05 -6.84
N GLN A 253 -2.76 -10.82 -6.83
CA GLN A 253 -1.45 -10.38 -7.31
C GLN A 253 -1.45 -9.98 -8.79
N LEU A 254 -2.24 -10.65 -9.62
CA LEU A 254 -2.37 -10.36 -11.05
C LEU A 254 -3.28 -9.16 -11.37
N TYR A 255 -3.81 -8.46 -10.37
CA TYR A 255 -4.58 -7.25 -10.64
C TYR A 255 -3.69 -6.17 -11.29
N ILE A 256 -3.98 -5.85 -12.55
CA ILE A 256 -3.22 -4.90 -13.38
C ILE A 256 -3.89 -3.52 -13.52
N GLY A 257 -5.00 -3.28 -12.82
CA GLY A 257 -5.77 -2.03 -12.94
C GLY A 257 -6.83 -2.04 -14.05
N GLY A 258 -7.42 -0.88 -14.32
CA GLY A 258 -8.46 -0.64 -15.32
C GLY A 258 -9.87 -1.15 -14.97
N GLY A 259 -10.00 -2.03 -13.98
CA GLY A 259 -11.27 -2.58 -13.51
C GLY A 259 -11.44 -2.51 -11.99
N PHE A 260 -12.37 -3.30 -11.47
CA PHE A 260 -12.55 -3.50 -10.03
C PHE A 260 -12.59 -5.00 -9.72
N ILE A 261 -12.24 -5.33 -8.49
CA ILE A 261 -12.26 -6.68 -7.95
C ILE A 261 -13.68 -6.98 -7.51
N GLN A 262 -14.19 -8.14 -7.94
CA GLN A 262 -15.53 -8.61 -7.62
C GLN A 262 -15.49 -10.08 -7.20
N LYS A 263 -16.42 -10.45 -6.31
CA LYS A 263 -16.81 -11.84 -6.01
C LYS A 263 -15.70 -12.75 -5.50
N ALA A 264 -14.63 -12.19 -4.95
CA ALA A 264 -13.65 -12.98 -4.19
C ALA A 264 -14.27 -13.31 -2.83
N LYS A 265 -14.88 -14.49 -2.72
CA LYS A 265 -15.75 -14.85 -1.59
C LYS A 265 -14.98 -14.81 -0.25
N CYS A 266 -15.44 -13.98 0.68
CA CYS A 266 -15.05 -14.09 2.08
C CYS A 266 -15.64 -15.38 2.69
N THR A 267 -14.81 -16.15 3.41
CA THR A 267 -15.24 -17.39 4.07
C THR A 267 -15.27 -17.25 5.59
N ASN A 268 -14.18 -16.73 6.14
CA ASN A 268 -13.99 -16.48 7.56
C ASN A 268 -12.97 -15.35 7.67
N PHE A 269 -13.35 -14.20 8.22
CA PHE A 269 -12.44 -13.08 8.29
C PHE A 269 -11.34 -13.35 9.33
N GLU A 270 -10.10 -13.22 8.86
CA GLU A 270 -8.89 -13.11 9.67
C GLU A 270 -8.06 -12.04 8.98
N LEU A 271 -7.58 -11.04 9.73
CA LEU A 271 -6.80 -9.95 9.17
C LEU A 271 -5.46 -10.50 8.64
N GLU A 272 -5.33 -10.57 7.31
CA GLU A 272 -4.09 -11.02 6.63
C GLU A 272 -3.39 -9.87 5.90
N HIS A 273 -4.13 -8.87 5.45
CA HIS A 273 -3.57 -7.72 4.74
C HIS A 273 -4.26 -6.43 5.14
N ALA A 274 -3.46 -5.38 5.34
CA ALA A 274 -3.89 -4.07 5.80
C ALA A 274 -3.76 -3.05 4.66
N VAL A 275 -4.86 -2.37 4.34
CA VAL A 275 -4.96 -1.43 3.20
C VAL A 275 -5.76 -0.19 3.58
N THR A 276 -5.60 0.91 2.86
CA THR A 276 -6.27 2.17 3.22
C THR A 276 -7.37 2.48 2.21
N ALA A 277 -8.62 2.58 2.64
CA ALA A 277 -9.69 3.17 1.84
C ALA A 277 -9.48 4.68 1.77
N VAL A 278 -9.44 5.18 0.53
CA VAL A 278 -9.10 6.58 0.19
C VAL A 278 -10.14 7.21 -0.74
N GLY A 279 -11.33 6.62 -0.81
CA GLY A 279 -12.41 7.14 -1.63
C GLY A 279 -13.50 6.12 -1.91
N TYR A 280 -14.54 6.59 -2.57
CA TYR A 280 -15.61 5.76 -3.12
C TYR A 280 -16.21 6.44 -4.35
N GLY A 281 -16.83 5.66 -5.22
CA GLY A 281 -17.50 6.20 -6.39
C GLY A 281 -18.03 5.08 -7.26
N LYS A 282 -18.17 5.35 -8.56
CA LYS A 282 -18.61 4.35 -9.53
C LYS A 282 -17.47 3.96 -10.48
N LYS A 283 -17.33 2.67 -10.73
CA LYS A 283 -16.47 2.12 -11.80
C LYS A 283 -17.25 1.11 -12.62
N HIS A 284 -17.36 1.35 -13.93
CA HIS A 284 -18.22 0.58 -14.84
C HIS A 284 -19.66 0.37 -14.32
N GLY A 285 -20.25 1.44 -13.77
CA GLY A 285 -21.63 1.44 -13.25
C GLY A 285 -21.83 0.73 -11.90
N LYS A 286 -20.76 0.25 -11.25
CA LYS A 286 -20.81 -0.38 -9.92
C LYS A 286 -20.21 0.53 -8.87
N ASP A 287 -20.84 0.57 -7.69
CA ASP A 287 -20.30 1.29 -6.54
C ASP A 287 -19.05 0.58 -6.02
N VAL A 288 -17.96 1.31 -5.84
CA VAL A 288 -16.66 0.78 -5.45
C VAL A 288 -16.02 1.61 -4.35
N TRP A 289 -15.26 0.94 -3.48
CA TRP A 289 -14.23 1.57 -2.66
C TRP A 289 -12.98 1.80 -3.50
N VAL A 290 -12.30 2.93 -3.29
CA VAL A 290 -10.96 3.21 -3.82
C VAL A 290 -9.96 2.90 -2.73
N ILE A 291 -9.05 1.94 -2.96
CA ILE A 291 -8.17 1.42 -1.93
C ILE A 291 -6.71 1.57 -2.33
N LYS A 292 -5.91 2.15 -1.43
CA LYS A 292 -4.46 2.26 -1.53
C LYS A 292 -3.80 0.99 -0.99
N ASN A 293 -2.96 0.37 -1.83
CA ASN A 293 -2.13 -0.76 -1.46
C ASN A 293 -0.71 -0.30 -1.09
N SER A 294 0.11 -1.22 -0.57
CA SER A 294 1.48 -1.02 -0.11
C SER A 294 2.51 -1.77 -0.97
N TRP A 295 2.20 -1.98 -2.26
CA TRP A 295 3.03 -2.77 -3.20
C TRP A 295 3.72 -1.92 -4.27
N GLY A 296 3.72 -0.60 -4.08
CA GLY A 296 4.33 0.37 -4.99
C GLY A 296 3.46 0.71 -6.19
N SER A 297 3.79 1.82 -6.84
CA SER A 297 3.01 2.38 -7.95
C SER A 297 2.99 1.54 -9.22
N SER A 298 3.86 0.53 -9.34
CA SER A 298 3.87 -0.35 -10.52
C SER A 298 2.78 -1.44 -10.50
N TRP A 299 2.08 -1.61 -9.38
CA TRP A 299 1.05 -2.62 -9.21
C TRP A 299 -0.35 -2.01 -9.32
N GLY A 300 -1.32 -2.72 -9.90
CA GLY A 300 -2.70 -2.22 -10.01
C GLY A 300 -2.85 -0.90 -10.78
N ASP A 301 -3.78 -0.06 -10.34
CA ASP A 301 -3.99 1.30 -10.85
C ASP A 301 -3.09 2.29 -10.07
N ASP A 302 -1.80 2.36 -10.43
CA ASP A 302 -0.77 3.20 -9.77
C ASP A 302 -0.58 2.92 -8.27
N GLY A 303 -0.70 1.65 -7.88
CA GLY A 303 -0.63 1.17 -6.50
C GLY A 303 -1.97 1.19 -5.77
N PHE A 304 -3.06 1.47 -6.49
CA PHE A 304 -4.43 1.44 -5.98
C PHE A 304 -5.22 0.32 -6.65
N PHE A 305 -6.32 -0.06 -6.02
CA PHE A 305 -7.30 -0.98 -6.59
C PHE A 305 -8.70 -0.58 -6.17
N PHE A 306 -9.68 -1.16 -6.84
CA PHE A 306 -11.09 -0.88 -6.62
C PHE A 306 -11.80 -2.17 -6.27
N VAL A 307 -12.70 -2.13 -5.30
CA VAL A 307 -13.49 -3.29 -4.88
C VAL A 307 -14.97 -2.91 -4.80
N GLU A 308 -15.85 -3.79 -5.26
CA GLU A 308 -17.30 -3.54 -5.25
C GLU A 308 -17.84 -3.47 -3.81
N ILE A 309 -18.62 -2.42 -3.52
CA ILE A 309 -19.25 -2.21 -2.21
C ILE A 309 -20.44 -3.18 -2.05
N GLY A 310 -20.59 -3.75 -0.85
CA GLY A 310 -21.66 -4.67 -0.46
C GLY A 310 -21.48 -6.09 -1.01
N LYS A 311 -20.28 -6.42 -1.50
CA LYS A 311 -19.93 -7.77 -2.00
C LYS A 311 -18.92 -8.49 -1.14
N ASP A 312 -18.39 -7.80 -0.13
CA ASP A 312 -17.42 -8.33 0.81
C ASP A 312 -16.28 -9.13 0.15
N SER A 313 -15.75 -8.57 -0.95
CA SER A 313 -14.72 -9.25 -1.73
C SER A 313 -13.38 -9.18 -1.00
N TYR A 314 -12.74 -10.33 -0.78
CA TYR A 314 -11.54 -10.46 0.08
C TYR A 314 -11.76 -9.95 1.52
N CYS A 315 -12.99 -10.09 2.03
CA CYS A 315 -13.37 -9.68 3.38
C CYS A 315 -13.11 -8.18 3.69
N THR A 316 -13.20 -7.31 2.67
CA THR A 316 -12.94 -5.87 2.85
C THR A 316 -13.94 -5.17 3.75
N GLU A 317 -15.05 -5.82 4.09
CA GLU A 317 -16.20 -5.24 4.80
C GLU A 317 -16.32 -5.78 6.23
N HIS A 318 -15.19 -6.16 6.83
CA HIS A 318 -15.10 -6.72 8.20
C HIS A 318 -14.32 -5.84 9.20
N TYR A 319 -13.60 -4.83 8.72
CA TYR A 319 -12.67 -4.04 9.54
C TYR A 319 -12.58 -2.61 9.03
N ALA A 320 -13.09 -1.63 9.79
CA ALA A 320 -13.01 -0.21 9.46
C ALA A 320 -12.68 0.64 10.69
N TYR A 321 -11.52 1.30 10.64
CA TYR A 321 -11.03 2.18 11.69
C TYR A 321 -10.46 3.46 11.10
N ALA A 322 -10.33 4.52 11.89
CA ALA A 322 -9.77 5.78 11.42
C ALA A 322 -8.87 6.45 12.47
N ILE A 323 -8.12 7.43 11.99
CA ILE A 323 -7.41 8.41 12.81
C ILE A 323 -8.01 9.78 12.50
N ILE A 324 -8.37 10.53 13.53
CA ILE A 324 -8.89 11.90 13.37
C ILE A 324 -7.72 12.90 13.49
N PRO A 325 -7.53 13.81 12.52
CA PRO A 325 -6.42 14.78 12.54
C PRO A 325 -6.44 15.67 13.79
N LYS A 326 -5.25 16.12 14.22
CA LYS A 326 -5.06 16.83 15.49
C LYS A 326 -5.93 18.08 15.59
N TYR A 327 -6.07 18.83 14.50
CA TYR A 327 -6.81 20.09 14.45
C TYR A 327 -8.20 19.94 13.80
N TYR A 328 -8.65 18.72 13.50
CA TYR A 328 -9.96 18.51 12.91
C TYR A 328 -11.10 18.97 13.85
N ASN A 329 -12.09 19.68 13.33
CA ASN A 329 -13.27 20.06 14.11
C ASN A 329 -14.30 18.93 14.12
N ILE A 330 -14.40 18.20 15.24
CA ILE A 330 -15.30 17.04 15.39
C ILE A 330 -16.79 17.41 15.33
N SER A 331 -17.16 18.67 15.61
CA SER A 331 -18.54 19.14 15.48
C SER A 331 -18.89 19.54 14.04
N SER A 332 -17.94 19.47 13.10
CA SER A 332 -18.20 19.82 11.71
C SER A 332 -19.23 18.90 11.08
N THR A 333 -20.24 19.49 10.46
CA THR A 333 -21.27 18.80 9.68
C THR A 333 -21.08 19.01 8.18
N GLU A 334 -19.93 19.56 7.76
CA GLU A 334 -19.62 19.83 6.36
C GLU A 334 -18.75 18.71 5.77
N ALA A 335 -19.10 18.27 4.55
CA ALA A 335 -18.20 17.50 3.73
C ALA A 335 -16.99 18.36 3.31
N TYR A 336 -15.84 17.72 3.11
CA TYR A 336 -14.64 18.40 2.65
C TYR A 336 -14.87 19.01 1.27
N SER A 337 -14.59 20.30 1.13
CA SER A 337 -14.65 21.01 -0.14
C SER A 337 -13.36 21.77 -0.37
N ARG A 338 -12.77 21.58 -1.55
CA ARG A 338 -11.59 22.31 -2.01
C ARG A 338 -11.86 23.81 -2.18
N THR A 339 -13.12 24.26 -2.18
CA THR A 339 -13.48 25.69 -2.31
C THR A 339 -13.00 26.57 -1.15
N LYS A 340 -12.54 26.00 -0.02
CA LYS A 340 -11.80 26.75 1.00
C LYS A 340 -10.35 27.10 0.58
N MET A 341 -9.82 26.51 -0.51
CA MET A 341 -8.51 26.81 -1.10
C MET A 341 -8.54 27.24 -2.58
N ASP A 342 -9.56 26.87 -3.37
CA ASP A 342 -9.67 27.27 -4.78
C ASP A 342 -11.10 27.71 -5.12
N ARG A 343 -11.32 29.03 -5.26
CA ARG A 343 -12.42 29.53 -6.10
C ARG A 343 -12.08 29.16 -7.55
N GLY A 344 -12.75 28.13 -8.07
CA GLY A 344 -12.86 27.91 -9.51
C GLY A 344 -12.24 26.60 -10.00
N LYS A 345 -13.05 25.54 -9.99
CA LYS A 345 -13.24 24.52 -11.05
C LYS A 345 -13.89 23.29 -10.44
N SER A 346 -15.20 23.15 -10.66
CA SER A 346 -15.90 21.89 -10.41
C SER A 346 -15.49 20.90 -11.49
N HIS A 347 -14.71 19.88 -11.12
CA HIS A 347 -14.59 18.69 -11.95
C HIS A 347 -15.54 17.64 -11.38
N GLN A 348 -16.61 17.37 -12.14
CA GLN A 348 -17.43 16.19 -11.96
C GLN A 348 -16.53 14.97 -12.24
N LEU A 349 -16.38 14.12 -11.23
CA LEU A 349 -15.65 12.86 -11.28
C LEU A 349 -16.33 11.91 -12.27
N ASP A 350 -15.97 11.98 -13.55
CA ASP A 350 -16.12 10.87 -14.48
C ASP A 350 -14.86 10.01 -14.41
N CYS A 351 -14.94 8.92 -13.64
CA CYS A 351 -13.91 7.88 -13.53
C CYS A 351 -13.54 7.20 -14.88
N GLU A 352 -14.09 7.67 -16.00
CA GLU A 352 -13.70 7.24 -17.35
C GLU A 352 -12.37 7.87 -17.81
N HIS A 353 -11.90 8.94 -17.18
CA HIS A 353 -10.75 9.73 -17.67
C HIS A 353 -9.38 9.41 -17.02
N ILE A 354 -9.15 8.15 -16.62
CA ILE A 354 -7.79 7.62 -16.37
C ILE A 354 -7.57 6.39 -17.26
N THR A 355 -7.58 6.57 -18.58
CA THR A 355 -7.02 5.58 -19.52
C THR A 355 -6.36 6.26 -20.72
N GLY A 356 -5.53 7.27 -20.46
CA GLY A 356 -4.93 8.11 -21.49
C GLY A 356 -3.44 7.88 -21.76
N GLN A 357 -2.93 6.64 -21.80
CA GLN A 357 -1.69 6.34 -22.58
C GLN A 357 -1.30 4.86 -22.78
N TYR A 358 -2.02 3.87 -22.22
CA TYR A 358 -1.57 2.47 -22.30
C TYR A 358 -2.61 1.43 -22.73
N MET A 359 -3.81 1.84 -23.18
CA MET A 359 -4.93 0.92 -23.47
C MET A 359 -5.35 0.80 -24.95
N GLN A 360 -4.45 1.06 -25.91
CA GLN A 360 -4.72 0.80 -27.33
C GLN A 360 -4.14 -0.52 -27.88
N THR A 361 -3.41 -1.31 -27.09
CA THR A 361 -2.74 -2.52 -27.62
C THR A 361 -3.34 -3.86 -27.16
N ILE A 362 -4.31 -3.88 -26.24
CA ILE A 362 -4.84 -5.14 -25.66
C ILE A 362 -6.26 -5.49 -26.18
N LYS A 363 -6.96 -4.55 -26.82
CA LYS A 363 -8.31 -4.77 -27.37
C LYS A 363 -8.38 -5.69 -28.63
N CYS A 364 -7.28 -6.29 -29.07
CA CYS A 364 -7.28 -7.19 -30.25
C CYS A 364 -7.16 -8.69 -29.95
N TYR A 365 -7.04 -9.15 -28.69
CA TYR A 365 -6.81 -10.59 -28.43
C TYR A 365 -7.83 -11.29 -27.52
N ALA A 366 -8.80 -10.58 -26.94
CA ALA A 366 -9.78 -11.18 -26.01
C ALA A 366 -11.10 -11.64 -26.66
N LEU A 367 -11.19 -11.69 -28.01
CA LEU A 367 -12.41 -12.10 -28.72
C LEU A 367 -12.39 -13.55 -29.24
N ALA A 368 -11.43 -14.37 -28.85
CA ALA A 368 -11.47 -15.80 -29.09
C ALA A 368 -11.49 -16.51 -27.74
N LEU A 369 -12.64 -17.09 -27.37
CA LEU A 369 -12.84 -18.35 -26.63
C LEU A 369 -14.21 -18.31 -25.92
N SER A 370 -15.22 -18.86 -26.59
CA SER A 370 -16.49 -19.27 -25.98
C SER A 370 -16.33 -20.60 -25.21
N PRO A 371 -17.24 -20.94 -24.28
CA PRO A 371 -17.03 -21.98 -23.29
C PRO A 371 -17.46 -23.36 -23.80
N GLY A 372 -16.57 -24.35 -23.71
CA GLY A 372 -16.94 -25.75 -23.92
C GLY A 372 -15.74 -26.66 -24.14
N GLY A 373 -15.49 -27.54 -23.17
CA GLY A 373 -14.60 -28.70 -23.34
C GLY A 373 -13.25 -28.59 -22.65
N ILE A 374 -12.68 -29.76 -22.37
CA ILE A 374 -11.49 -30.08 -21.55
C ILE A 374 -10.18 -29.38 -22.04
N ALA A 375 -10.24 -28.51 -23.04
CA ALA A 375 -9.14 -27.70 -23.56
C ALA A 375 -8.88 -26.38 -22.79
N GLY A 376 -9.61 -26.11 -21.69
CA GLY A 376 -9.50 -24.84 -20.94
C GLY A 376 -8.17 -24.63 -20.20
N VAL A 377 -7.50 -25.69 -19.75
CA VAL A 377 -6.23 -25.58 -19.00
C VAL A 377 -5.04 -25.36 -19.93
N ALA A 378 -5.04 -26.00 -21.11
CA ALA A 378 -4.01 -25.81 -22.12
C ALA A 378 -4.12 -24.43 -22.80
N GLY A 379 -5.34 -23.94 -23.03
CA GLY A 379 -5.61 -22.60 -23.56
C GLY A 379 -5.16 -21.49 -22.61
N ALA A 380 -5.44 -21.64 -21.30
CA ALA A 380 -4.97 -20.68 -20.29
C ALA A 380 -3.44 -20.65 -20.20
N CYS A 381 -2.76 -21.80 -20.25
CA CYS A 381 -1.30 -21.87 -20.28
C CYS A 381 -0.71 -21.19 -21.53
N LEU A 382 -1.31 -21.39 -22.71
CA LEU A 382 -0.87 -20.74 -23.96
C LEU A 382 -1.05 -19.23 -23.94
N VAL A 383 -2.16 -18.74 -23.37
CA VAL A 383 -2.40 -17.30 -23.21
C VAL A 383 -1.41 -16.69 -22.22
N VAL A 384 -1.13 -17.37 -21.11
CA VAL A 384 -0.11 -16.93 -20.14
C VAL A 384 1.29 -16.91 -20.78
N VAL A 385 1.66 -17.93 -21.56
CA VAL A 385 2.93 -17.96 -22.30
C VAL A 385 3.01 -16.83 -23.32
N LEU A 386 1.94 -16.57 -24.07
CA LEU A 386 1.88 -15.47 -25.05
C LEU A 386 1.98 -14.10 -24.37
N ILE A 387 1.30 -13.90 -23.24
CA ILE A 387 1.39 -12.66 -22.44
C ILE A 387 2.82 -12.46 -21.91
N ILE A 388 3.44 -13.52 -21.37
CA ILE A 388 4.83 -13.48 -20.89
C ILE A 388 5.79 -13.17 -22.06
N CYS A 389 5.63 -13.80 -23.22
CA CYS A 389 6.43 -13.52 -24.42
C CYS A 389 6.27 -12.06 -24.89
N LEU A 390 5.06 -11.51 -24.86
CA LEU A 390 4.81 -10.10 -25.22
C LEU A 390 5.41 -9.12 -24.21
N ILE A 391 5.36 -9.43 -22.91
CA ILE A 391 6.01 -8.64 -21.86
C ILE A 391 7.53 -8.65 -22.05
N ILE A 392 8.14 -9.82 -22.29
CA ILE A 392 9.57 -9.96 -22.55
C ILE A 392 9.98 -9.19 -23.80
N TYR A 393 9.20 -9.29 -24.88
CA TYR A 393 9.42 -8.56 -26.13
C TYR A 393 9.37 -7.04 -25.92
N LYS A 394 8.37 -6.53 -25.21
CA LYS A 394 8.21 -5.09 -24.92
C LYS A 394 9.33 -4.55 -24.04
N LYS A 395 9.78 -5.33 -23.05
CA LYS A 395 10.90 -4.98 -22.16
C LYS A 395 12.24 -4.96 -22.90
N ARG A 396 12.50 -5.93 -23.81
CA ARG A 396 13.66 -5.90 -24.72
C ARG A 396 13.65 -4.69 -25.64
N LYS A 397 12.49 -4.30 -26.18
CA LYS A 397 12.34 -3.11 -27.04
C LYS A 397 12.61 -1.82 -26.28
N GLN A 398 12.17 -1.70 -25.02
CA GLN A 398 12.47 -0.55 -24.16
C GLN A 398 13.94 -0.48 -23.75
N LEU A 399 14.60 -1.63 -23.50
CA LEU A 399 16.03 -1.68 -23.20
C LEU A 399 16.88 -1.24 -24.40
N LEU A 400 16.53 -1.71 -25.61
CA LEU A 400 17.16 -1.32 -26.86
C LEU A 400 16.90 0.16 -27.20
N PHE A 401 15.73 0.70 -26.85
CA PHE A 401 15.43 2.12 -26.99
C PHE A 401 16.24 2.99 -26.02
N LYS A 402 16.41 2.55 -24.76
CA LYS A 402 17.31 3.22 -23.78
C LYS A 402 18.78 3.18 -24.21
N GLN A 403 19.26 2.06 -24.77
CA GLN A 403 20.62 1.97 -25.33
C GLN A 403 20.79 2.91 -26.55
N ARG A 404 19.78 3.03 -27.41
CA ARG A 404 19.77 3.99 -28.53
C ARG A 404 19.67 5.45 -28.08
N LEU A 405 19.02 5.75 -26.96
CA LEU A 405 18.99 7.11 -26.39
C LEU A 405 20.31 7.49 -25.73
N GLN A 406 20.98 6.56 -25.03
CA GLN A 406 22.32 6.80 -24.47
C GLN A 406 23.37 7.05 -25.57
N LEU A 407 23.23 6.41 -26.74
CA LEU A 407 24.07 6.68 -27.92
C LEU A 407 23.76 8.04 -28.60
N LYS A 408 22.58 8.64 -28.37
CA LYS A 408 22.21 9.95 -28.93
C LYS A 408 22.49 11.14 -27.99
N LEU A 409 22.65 10.91 -26.69
CA LEU A 409 22.84 11.95 -25.67
C LEU A 409 24.31 12.24 -25.31
N ASN A 410 25.29 11.65 -26.03
CA ASN A 410 26.70 11.92 -25.80
C ASN A 410 27.42 12.33 -27.10
N PRO A 411 27.60 13.64 -27.38
CA PRO A 411 28.39 14.10 -28.53
C PRO A 411 29.90 13.90 -28.38
N ARG A 412 30.40 13.30 -27.30
CA ARG A 412 31.84 13.21 -26.98
C ARG A 412 32.43 11.80 -26.98
N VAL A 413 31.87 10.86 -27.73
CA VAL A 413 32.58 9.60 -28.05
C VAL A 413 32.59 9.41 -29.56
N LYS A 414 33.50 10.12 -30.23
CA LYS A 414 33.91 9.82 -31.60
C LYS A 414 35.13 8.88 -31.55
N ILE A 415 34.93 7.70 -32.13
CA ILE A 415 35.90 6.94 -32.94
C ILE A 415 37.05 6.29 -32.16
N VAL A 416 36.94 4.97 -31.92
CA VAL A 416 37.88 3.98 -32.49
C VAL A 416 37.11 2.69 -32.72
N MET A 417 36.82 2.36 -33.98
CA MET A 417 36.61 0.99 -34.46
C MET A 417 36.64 1.03 -35.98
N LEU A 418 37.76 0.60 -36.55
CA LEU A 418 37.91 -0.24 -37.75
C LEU A 418 39.12 0.15 -38.62
N LYS A 419 40.20 -0.62 -38.45
CA LYS A 419 41.10 -1.19 -39.48
C LYS A 419 41.79 -2.37 -38.77
N SER A 420 41.99 -3.57 -39.30
CA SER A 420 41.66 -4.24 -40.56
C SER A 420 42.11 -5.70 -40.40
N ARG A 421 41.28 -6.63 -40.88
CA ARG A 421 41.57 -7.96 -41.48
C ARG A 421 43.02 -8.54 -41.45
N VAL A 422 43.06 -9.83 -41.03
CA VAL A 422 43.76 -11.00 -41.63
C VAL A 422 45.12 -11.45 -41.05
N PHE A 423 45.30 -12.80 -41.05
CA PHE A 423 46.36 -13.70 -40.56
C PHE A 423 46.25 -14.14 -39.08
N ALA A 424 45.83 -15.37 -38.74
CA ALA A 424 46.31 -16.73 -39.03
C ALA A 424 47.14 -17.32 -37.87
N ASN A 425 46.67 -18.47 -37.37
CA ASN A 425 47.39 -19.55 -36.70
C ASN A 425 48.26 -19.27 -35.46
N SER A 426 47.88 -19.94 -34.36
CA SER A 426 48.69 -20.90 -33.58
C SER A 426 48.52 -20.75 -32.06
N LYS A 427 48.84 -21.86 -31.39
CA LYS A 427 48.38 -22.36 -30.07
C LYS A 427 49.03 -21.67 -28.85
N PRO A 428 48.59 -22.01 -27.62
CA PRO A 428 48.86 -21.25 -26.39
C PRO A 428 50.07 -21.79 -25.62
N THR A 429 50.78 -20.93 -24.86
CA THR A 429 51.65 -21.34 -23.76
C THR A 429 51.79 -20.26 -22.68
N GLN A 430 51.34 -20.65 -21.48
CA GLN A 430 52.00 -20.56 -20.18
C GLN A 430 52.95 -19.39 -19.83
N SER A 431 52.63 -18.84 -18.65
CA SER A 431 53.51 -18.63 -17.49
C SER A 431 54.14 -17.25 -17.29
N GLN A 432 54.22 -16.93 -16.00
CA GLN A 432 55.00 -15.89 -15.32
C GLN A 432 54.45 -14.46 -15.41
N GLN A 433 54.49 -13.64 -14.37
CA GLN A 433 54.62 -13.77 -12.91
C GLN A 433 54.50 -12.31 -12.41
N GLN A 434 54.09 -12.15 -11.15
CA GLN A 434 54.37 -10.97 -10.30
C GLN A 434 53.56 -9.69 -10.59
N GLU A 435 52.68 -9.32 -9.64
CA GLU A 435 52.90 -8.29 -8.59
C GLU A 435 52.70 -6.88 -9.17
N THR A 436 51.93 -5.94 -8.62
CA THR A 436 51.60 -5.61 -7.23
C THR A 436 50.51 -4.51 -7.21
N ASN A 437 49.78 -4.45 -6.08
CA ASN A 437 49.22 -3.26 -5.40
C ASN A 437 48.10 -2.44 -6.10
N ILE A 438 46.87 -2.52 -5.60
CA ILE A 438 46.28 -1.69 -4.51
C ILE A 438 46.18 -0.21 -4.91
N LEU A 439 44.98 0.19 -5.35
CA LEU A 439 44.11 1.18 -4.69
C LEU A 439 42.70 1.12 -5.27
#